data_AF-A0A957LIC5-F1
#
_entry.id   AF-A0A957LIC5-F1
#
_cell.length_a   1.000
_cell.length_b   1.000
_cell.length_c   1.000
_cell.angle_alpha   90.00
_cell.angle_beta   90.00
_cell.angle_gamma   90.00
#
_symmetry.space_group_name_H-M   'P 1'
#
loop_
_entity.id
_entity.type
_entity.pdbx_description
1 polymer ?
#
loop_
_entity_poly.entity_id
_entity_poly.type
_entity_poly.pdbx_seq_one_letter_code
_entity_poly.pdbx_strand_id
1 'polypeptide(L)'
;MNQLHEGWDYKLYQVYIWGGLLFIVGHILISILVFEADKLPGPQAYLTIVGPLLVWVAGILLYWWWVLLFKGSKELAQLVQEGANEVPGIQSLKSLNSLHQALAINGGNAAELFQNAKEARRPGLIWYGCLNLLAIWVLGFITLGALELLPAEGPFGLGMLVFGVVGWCVGMIILTPLLGGWGGRKAEEAYLAPLGLAVTQVPSLKFNEMSLLGGGQTVVPDGAAVVEGERHGRLVYIEMIDKDSLTAVQAAVPEFTVQSNDGKLTASNNAPEAVAVAIKSLRKAKRWQGVEVQAGSEGITIQRQSKKTDMWLYDLWLAEYLLDKIDVG
;
A
#
# COMPACT_ATOMS: atom_id res chain seq x y z
N MET A 1 -3.35 5.61 0.20
CA MET A 1 -2.75 6.40 1.30
C MET A 1 -3.63 7.56 1.80
N ASN A 2 -4.76 7.92 1.16
CA ASN A 2 -5.56 9.08 1.61
C ASN A 2 -6.18 8.95 3.02
N GLN A 3 -6.35 7.74 3.54
CA GLN A 3 -6.87 7.53 4.91
C GLN A 3 -5.85 7.86 6.02
N LEU A 4 -4.55 7.96 5.72
CA LEU A 4 -3.56 8.43 6.71
C LEU A 4 -3.78 9.88 7.14
N HIS A 5 -4.56 10.64 6.35
CA HIS A 5 -4.83 12.06 6.57
C HIS A 5 -6.10 12.35 7.40
N GLU A 6 -6.79 11.31 7.84
CA GLU A 6 -7.99 11.44 8.69
C GLU A 6 -7.66 10.96 10.11
N GLY A 7 -7.73 11.87 11.08
CA GLY A 7 -7.48 11.56 12.49
C GLY A 7 -6.85 12.71 13.28
N TRP A 8 -7.04 12.68 14.60
CA TRP A 8 -6.43 13.65 15.52
C TRP A 8 -4.90 13.64 15.44
N ASP A 9 -4.29 12.46 15.28
CA ASP A 9 -2.83 12.32 15.14
C ASP A 9 -2.29 13.08 13.92
N TYR A 10 -2.99 13.02 12.79
CA TYR A 10 -2.58 13.73 11.58
C TYR A 10 -2.74 15.25 11.72
N LYS A 11 -3.81 15.71 12.39
CA LYS A 11 -3.98 17.13 12.71
C LYS A 11 -2.88 17.63 13.64
N LEU A 12 -2.51 16.87 14.68
CA LEU A 12 -1.39 17.19 15.57
C LEU A 12 -0.06 17.25 14.79
N TYR A 13 0.16 16.32 13.86
CA TYR A 13 1.31 16.36 12.97
C TYR A 13 1.33 17.59 12.06
N GLN A 14 0.19 17.97 11.48
CA GLN A 14 0.09 19.20 10.69
C GLN A 14 0.38 20.44 11.53
N VAL A 15 -0.15 20.50 12.75
CA VAL A 15 0.14 21.58 13.70
C VAL A 15 1.63 21.59 14.04
N TYR A 16 2.26 20.43 14.23
CA TYR A 16 3.70 20.34 14.47
C TYR A 16 4.53 20.82 13.28
N ILE A 17 4.19 20.43 12.04
CA ILE A 17 4.89 20.93 10.85
C ILE A 17 4.71 22.43 10.71
N TRP A 18 3.46 22.91 10.63
CA TRP A 18 3.18 24.29 10.27
C TRP A 18 3.46 25.24 11.43
N GLY A 19 3.02 24.89 12.64
CA GLY A 19 3.32 25.64 13.85
C GLY A 19 4.81 25.60 14.19
N GLY A 20 5.46 24.45 14.06
CA GLY A 20 6.91 24.33 14.26
C GLY A 20 7.72 25.13 13.25
N LEU A 21 7.34 25.12 11.96
CA LEU A 21 7.99 25.92 10.93
C LEU A 21 7.89 27.42 11.23
N LEU A 22 6.68 27.92 11.54
CA LEU A 22 6.47 29.31 11.91
C LEU A 22 7.27 29.69 13.16
N PHE A 23 7.31 28.80 14.15
CA PHE A 23 8.10 28.99 15.37
C PHE A 23 9.60 29.09 15.06
N ILE A 24 10.16 28.22 14.22
CA ILE A 24 11.58 28.27 13.82
C ILE A 24 11.90 29.55 13.09
N VAL A 25 11.06 29.94 12.13
CA VAL A 25 11.25 31.21 11.39
C VAL A 25 11.24 32.39 12.35
N GLY A 26 10.26 32.45 13.27
CA GLY A 26 10.20 33.49 14.29
C GLY A 26 11.42 33.49 15.22
N HIS A 27 11.84 32.32 15.68
CA HIS A 27 13.03 32.16 16.54
C HIS A 27 14.30 32.62 15.84
N ILE A 28 14.52 32.25 14.58
CA ILE A 28 15.68 32.67 13.78
C ILE A 28 15.67 34.20 13.62
N LEU A 29 14.52 34.79 13.26
CA LEU A 29 14.39 36.24 13.11
C LEU A 29 14.69 36.99 14.42
N ILE A 30 14.13 36.53 15.55
CA ILE A 30 14.37 37.13 16.87
C ILE A 30 15.85 36.98 17.27
N SER A 31 16.42 35.79 17.06
CA SER A 31 17.84 35.52 17.36
C SER A 31 18.77 36.46 16.61
N ILE A 32 18.51 36.70 15.32
CA ILE A 32 19.31 37.61 14.50
C ILE A 32 19.07 39.07 14.90
N LEU A 33 17.81 39.50 15.01
CA LEU A 33 17.46 40.92 15.18
C LEU A 33 17.66 41.46 16.60
N VAL A 34 17.45 40.62 17.61
CA VAL A 34 17.45 41.05 19.02
C VAL A 34 18.74 40.65 19.72
N PHE A 35 19.21 39.42 19.46
CA PHE A 35 20.37 38.86 20.16
C PHE A 35 21.66 38.98 19.35
N GLU A 36 21.61 39.60 18.17
CA GLU A 36 22.75 39.74 17.25
C GLU A 36 23.48 38.40 17.07
N ALA A 37 22.71 37.32 16.89
CA ALA A 37 23.24 35.96 16.83
C ALA A 37 24.26 35.78 15.69
N ASP A 38 24.23 36.63 14.67
CA ASP A 38 25.22 36.71 13.59
C ASP A 38 26.60 37.22 14.04
N LYS A 39 26.66 37.91 15.18
CA LYS A 39 27.90 38.41 15.80
C LYS A 39 28.45 37.49 16.88
N LEU A 40 27.71 36.45 17.25
CA LEU A 40 28.22 35.45 18.19
C LEU A 40 29.40 34.68 17.57
N PRO A 41 30.37 34.22 18.37
CA PRO A 41 31.44 33.35 17.86
C PRO A 41 30.83 32.11 17.21
N GLY A 42 31.40 31.69 16.07
CA GLY A 42 30.81 30.76 15.10
C GLY A 42 30.00 29.59 15.70
N PRO A 43 30.54 28.82 16.66
CA PRO A 43 29.84 27.71 17.30
C PRO A 43 28.52 28.10 18.00
N GLN A 44 28.49 29.26 18.65
CA GLN A 44 27.33 29.76 19.38
C GLN A 44 26.26 30.33 18.45
N ALA A 45 26.68 31.04 17.40
CA ALA A 45 25.79 31.51 16.33
C ALA A 45 25.07 30.33 15.66
N TYR A 46 25.83 29.28 15.31
CA TYR A 46 25.30 28.09 14.68
C TYR A 46 24.27 27.36 15.57
N LEU A 47 24.60 27.08 16.84
CA LEU A 47 23.67 26.39 17.73
C LEU A 47 22.38 27.18 17.96
N THR A 48 22.47 28.50 18.02
CA THR A 48 21.31 29.39 18.23
C THR A 48 20.36 29.41 17.02
N ILE A 49 20.91 29.36 15.80
CA ILE A 49 20.14 29.45 14.55
C ILE A 49 19.73 28.07 14.04
N VAL A 50 20.66 27.12 13.99
CA VAL A 50 20.48 25.80 13.35
C VAL A 50 20.00 24.74 14.33
N GLY A 51 20.33 24.85 15.63
CA GLY A 51 19.88 23.91 16.65
C GLY A 51 18.36 23.67 16.68
N PRO A 52 17.51 24.71 16.69
CA PRO A 52 16.06 24.56 16.64
C PRO A 52 15.56 23.87 15.35
N LEU A 53 16.20 24.14 14.22
CA LEU A 53 15.89 23.47 12.95
C LEU A 53 16.19 21.97 13.02
N LEU A 54 17.33 21.59 13.60
CA LEU A 54 17.71 20.19 13.81
C LEU A 54 16.69 19.45 14.68
N VAL A 55 16.26 20.08 15.78
CA VAL A 55 15.24 19.52 16.69
C VAL A 55 13.92 19.31 15.97
N TRP A 56 13.49 20.26 15.14
CA TRP A 56 12.26 20.14 14.37
C TRP A 56 12.32 19.03 13.33
N VAL A 57 13.41 18.96 12.56
CA VAL A 57 13.63 17.87 11.60
C VAL A 57 13.63 16.52 12.32
N ALA A 58 14.36 16.40 13.43
CA ALA A 58 14.38 15.18 14.24
C ALA A 58 12.98 14.77 14.73
N GLY A 59 12.15 15.73 15.15
CA GLY A 59 10.76 15.44 15.54
C GLY A 59 9.89 14.95 14.39
N ILE A 60 10.04 15.50 13.17
CA ILE A 60 9.37 14.98 11.96
C ILE A 60 9.80 13.53 11.72
N LEU A 61 11.11 13.26 11.78
CA LEU A 61 11.65 11.93 11.52
C LEU A 61 11.18 10.91 12.56
N LEU A 62 11.14 11.30 13.84
CA LEU A 62 10.64 10.45 14.93
C LEU A 62 9.14 10.19 14.83
N TYR A 63 8.35 11.20 14.45
CA TYR A 63 6.91 11.03 14.25
C TYR A 63 6.62 9.98 13.17
N TRP A 64 7.26 10.10 12.00
CA TRP A 64 7.06 9.13 10.91
C TRP A 64 7.56 7.75 11.27
N TRP A 65 8.68 7.65 12.00
CA TRP A 65 9.14 6.38 12.57
C TRP A 65 8.05 5.74 13.43
N TRP A 66 7.45 6.51 14.33
CA TRP A 66 6.38 6.05 15.21
C TRP A 66 5.13 5.62 14.42
N VAL A 67 4.70 6.40 13.43
CA VAL A 67 3.55 6.07 12.57
C VAL A 67 3.76 4.73 11.86
N LEU A 68 4.96 4.52 11.29
CA LEU A 68 5.30 3.29 10.58
C LEU A 68 5.34 2.07 11.51
N LEU A 69 5.86 2.23 12.73
CA LEU A 69 5.91 1.16 13.73
C LEU A 69 4.54 0.78 14.26
N PHE A 70 3.73 1.76 14.67
CA PHE A 70 2.59 1.49 15.55
C PHE A 70 1.24 1.61 14.85
N LYS A 71 1.02 2.64 14.04
CA LYS A 71 -0.34 3.01 13.60
C LYS A 71 -0.99 1.91 12.77
N GLY A 72 -0.31 1.44 11.72
CA GLY A 72 -0.91 0.44 10.85
C GLY A 72 -1.08 -0.94 11.51
N SER A 73 -0.43 -1.22 12.65
CA SER A 73 -0.60 -2.50 13.36
C SER A 73 -1.87 -2.51 14.22
N LYS A 74 -2.22 -1.35 14.78
CA LYS A 74 -3.40 -1.18 15.64
C LYS A 74 -4.70 -1.26 14.84
N GLU A 75 -4.77 -0.59 13.68
CA GLU A 75 -5.96 -0.63 12.81
C GLU A 75 -6.27 -2.06 12.36
N LEU A 76 -5.24 -2.82 11.97
CA LEU A 76 -5.39 -4.21 11.57
C LEU A 76 -5.81 -5.10 12.76
N ALA A 77 -5.25 -4.88 13.95
CA ALA A 77 -5.63 -5.61 15.16
C ALA A 77 -7.07 -5.32 15.59
N GLN A 78 -7.54 -4.08 15.44
CA GLN A 78 -8.93 -3.71 15.73
C GLN A 78 -9.90 -4.41 14.77
N LEU A 79 -9.60 -4.44 13.47
CA LEU A 79 -10.43 -5.14 12.48
C LEU A 79 -10.55 -6.64 12.77
N VAL A 80 -9.49 -7.27 13.25
CA VAL A 80 -9.51 -8.69 13.67
C VAL A 80 -10.38 -8.88 14.93
N GLN A 81 -10.35 -7.93 15.87
CA GLN A 81 -11.15 -8.01 17.10
C GLN A 81 -12.64 -7.75 16.87
N GLU A 82 -13.01 -6.93 15.89
CA GLU A 82 -14.41 -6.59 15.58
C GLU A 82 -15.21 -7.77 14.98
N GLY A 83 -14.55 -8.88 14.64
CA GLY A 83 -15.20 -10.17 14.40
C GLY A 83 -15.58 -10.44 12.94
N ALA A 84 -15.39 -11.69 12.54
CA ALA A 84 -15.47 -12.21 11.17
C ALA A 84 -16.87 -12.75 10.77
N ASN A 85 -17.93 -12.26 11.39
CA ASN A 85 -19.24 -12.94 11.30
C ASN A 85 -20.12 -12.46 10.14
N GLU A 86 -19.79 -11.35 9.47
CA GLU A 86 -20.55 -10.87 8.32
C GLU A 86 -19.62 -10.40 7.20
N VAL A 87 -19.92 -10.83 5.96
CA VAL A 87 -19.29 -10.28 4.76
C VAL A 87 -19.56 -8.77 4.74
N PRO A 88 -18.51 -7.92 4.79
CA PRO A 88 -18.69 -6.50 4.98
C PRO A 88 -19.47 -5.94 3.79
N GLY A 89 -20.54 -5.21 4.13
CA GLY A 89 -21.35 -4.53 3.13
C GLY A 89 -20.49 -3.58 2.30
N ILE A 90 -20.74 -3.51 1.00
CA ILE A 90 -19.92 -2.74 0.05
C ILE A 90 -19.70 -1.26 0.39
N GLN A 91 -20.55 -0.71 1.26
CA GLN A 91 -20.45 0.68 1.72
C GLN A 91 -19.22 0.92 2.61
N SER A 92 -18.71 -0.10 3.31
CA SER A 92 -17.47 -0.01 4.09
C SER A 92 -16.21 -0.09 3.22
N LEU A 93 -16.35 -0.57 1.97
CA LEU A 93 -15.24 -0.82 1.03
C LEU A 93 -14.86 0.46 0.29
N LYS A 94 -14.21 1.40 1.01
CA LYS A 94 -13.74 2.69 0.46
C LYS A 94 -12.53 2.55 -0.47
N SER A 95 -11.75 1.47 -0.34
CA SER A 95 -10.50 1.25 -1.06
C SER A 95 -10.24 -0.24 -1.37
N LEU A 96 -9.33 -0.51 -2.32
CA LEU A 96 -8.85 -1.88 -2.59
C LEU A 96 -8.25 -2.54 -1.34
N ASN A 97 -7.50 -1.78 -0.51
CA ASN A 97 -6.93 -2.33 0.72
C ASN A 97 -8.02 -2.75 1.72
N SER A 98 -9.08 -1.96 1.88
CA SER A 98 -10.19 -2.34 2.76
C SER A 98 -10.95 -3.56 2.23
N LEU A 99 -11.05 -3.71 0.90
CA LEU A 99 -11.64 -4.89 0.25
C LEU A 99 -10.78 -6.14 0.46
N HIS A 100 -9.47 -6.00 0.28
CA HIS A 100 -8.52 -7.09 0.52
C HIS A 100 -8.56 -7.56 1.97
N GLN A 101 -8.51 -6.63 2.93
CA GLN A 101 -8.61 -6.95 4.36
C GLN A 101 -9.95 -7.61 4.70
N ALA A 102 -11.05 -7.09 4.15
CA ALA A 102 -12.37 -7.67 4.29
C ALA A 102 -12.42 -9.14 3.85
N LEU A 103 -11.89 -9.45 2.66
CA LEU A 103 -11.84 -10.83 2.13
C LEU A 103 -10.83 -11.72 2.86
N ALA A 104 -9.75 -11.15 3.37
CA ALA A 104 -8.79 -11.91 4.16
C ALA A 104 -9.35 -12.28 5.55
N ILE A 105 -10.20 -11.42 6.12
CA ILE A 105 -10.89 -11.68 7.38
C ILE A 105 -12.06 -12.66 7.18
N ASN A 106 -12.83 -12.52 6.09
CA ASN A 106 -13.97 -13.38 5.77
C ASN A 106 -13.54 -14.47 4.78
N GLY A 107 -13.28 -15.68 5.29
CA GLY A 107 -12.93 -16.84 4.45
C GLY A 107 -11.45 -17.07 4.23
N GLY A 108 -10.60 -16.19 4.75
CA GLY A 108 -9.15 -16.29 4.71
C GLY A 108 -8.52 -16.58 6.07
N ASN A 109 -7.20 -16.40 6.15
CA ASN A 109 -6.42 -16.57 7.38
C ASN A 109 -5.98 -15.20 7.92
N ALA A 110 -6.76 -14.64 8.85
CA ALA A 110 -6.48 -13.34 9.45
C ALA A 110 -5.12 -13.28 10.19
N ALA A 111 -4.67 -14.39 10.78
CA ALA A 111 -3.36 -14.46 11.43
C ALA A 111 -2.23 -14.33 10.42
N GLU A 112 -2.37 -14.98 9.27
CA GLU A 112 -1.45 -14.90 8.15
C GLU A 112 -1.46 -13.52 7.49
N LEU A 113 -2.61 -12.85 7.37
CA LEU A 113 -2.70 -11.44 6.98
C LEU A 113 -1.81 -10.56 7.87
N PHE A 114 -1.91 -10.76 9.19
CA PHE A 114 -1.16 -9.97 10.15
C PHE A 114 0.34 -10.25 10.07
N GLN A 115 0.71 -11.52 9.96
CA GLN A 115 2.11 -11.92 9.81
C GLN A 115 2.71 -11.35 8.52
N ASN A 116 2.02 -11.51 7.39
CA ASN A 116 2.46 -11.02 6.08
C ASN A 116 2.53 -9.50 6.05
N ALA A 117 1.55 -8.79 6.63
CA ALA A 117 1.59 -7.33 6.75
C ALA A 117 2.77 -6.86 7.62
N LYS A 118 3.10 -7.59 8.69
CA LYS A 118 4.26 -7.31 9.54
C LYS A 118 5.56 -7.51 8.77
N GLU A 119 5.67 -8.59 7.99
CA GLU A 119 6.84 -8.88 7.16
C GLU A 119 6.99 -7.86 6.03
N ALA A 120 5.89 -7.46 5.38
CA ALA A 120 5.86 -6.44 4.33
C ALA A 120 6.34 -5.06 4.76
N ARG A 121 6.14 -4.73 6.03
CA ARG A 121 6.58 -3.45 6.58
C ARG A 121 8.05 -3.44 6.97
N ARG A 122 8.69 -4.60 7.18
CA ARG A 122 10.08 -4.65 7.64
C ARG A 122 11.04 -3.91 6.70
N PRO A 123 11.01 -4.13 5.37
CA PRO A 123 11.90 -3.40 4.46
C PRO A 123 11.66 -1.90 4.52
N GLY A 124 10.39 -1.46 4.52
CA GLY A 124 10.04 -0.04 4.62
C GLY A 124 10.54 0.60 5.93
N LEU A 125 10.42 -0.12 7.05
CA LEU A 125 10.93 0.31 8.35
C LEU A 125 12.46 0.41 8.36
N ILE A 126 13.15 -0.60 7.81
CA ILE A 126 14.61 -0.61 7.70
C ILE A 126 15.08 0.56 6.84
N TRP A 127 14.48 0.74 5.66
CA TRP A 127 14.79 1.83 4.74
C TRP A 127 14.58 3.19 5.38
N TYR A 128 13.43 3.38 6.02
CA TYR A 128 13.11 4.59 6.73
C TYR A 128 14.14 4.86 7.83
N GLY A 129 14.53 3.82 8.57
CA GLY A 129 15.52 3.97 9.61
C GLY A 129 16.92 4.27 9.09
N CYS A 130 17.30 3.67 7.96
CA CYS A 130 18.54 3.99 7.28
C CYS A 130 18.56 5.44 6.77
N LEU A 131 17.45 5.95 6.23
CA LEU A 131 17.35 7.35 5.83
C LEU A 131 17.49 8.30 7.02
N ASN A 132 16.93 7.95 8.17
CA ASN A 132 17.10 8.73 9.39
C ASN A 132 18.55 8.72 9.89
N LEU A 133 19.23 7.58 9.84
CA LEU A 133 20.65 7.49 10.17
C LEU A 133 21.52 8.33 9.22
N LEU A 134 21.20 8.32 7.92
CA LEU A 134 21.86 9.18 6.94
C LEU A 134 21.61 10.67 7.23
N ALA A 135 20.37 11.05 7.56
CA ALA A 135 20.04 12.41 7.95
C ALA A 135 20.85 12.84 9.19
N ILE A 136 20.90 11.99 10.22
CA ILE A 136 21.72 12.23 11.42
C ILE A 136 23.20 12.36 11.06
N TRP A 137 23.72 11.52 10.16
CA TRP A 137 25.11 11.59 9.69
C TRP A 137 25.40 12.94 9.02
N VAL A 138 24.57 13.36 8.06
CA VAL A 138 24.72 14.63 7.34
C VAL A 138 24.64 15.81 8.30
N LEU A 139 23.60 15.84 9.15
CA LEU A 139 23.40 16.91 10.11
C LEU A 139 24.53 16.94 11.16
N GLY A 140 25.03 15.77 11.57
CA GLY A 140 26.17 15.64 12.48
C GLY A 140 27.44 16.24 11.88
N PHE A 141 27.75 15.95 10.61
CA PHE A 141 28.90 16.55 9.92
C PHE A 141 28.80 18.07 9.80
N ILE A 142 27.61 18.58 9.43
CA ILE A 142 27.38 20.03 9.36
C ILE A 142 27.55 20.66 10.74
N THR A 143 27.03 20.02 11.79
CA THR A 143 27.15 20.50 13.17
C THR A 143 28.61 20.52 13.62
N LEU A 144 29.35 19.43 13.44
CA LEU A 144 30.75 19.34 13.83
C LEU A 144 31.64 20.33 13.06
N GLY A 145 31.38 20.54 11.77
CA GLY A 145 32.07 21.54 10.97
C GLY A 145 31.79 22.96 11.45
N ALA A 146 30.52 23.28 11.76
CA ALA A 146 30.16 24.61 12.25
C ALA A 146 30.66 24.90 13.68
N LEU A 147 30.90 23.86 14.47
CA LEU A 147 31.56 23.96 15.78
C LEU A 147 33.10 24.02 15.66
N GLU A 148 33.65 24.06 14.44
CA GLU A 148 35.09 24.06 14.15
C GLU A 148 35.83 22.80 14.69
N LEU A 149 35.08 21.72 14.97
CA LEU A 149 35.64 20.46 15.44
C LEU A 149 36.19 19.60 14.30
N LEU A 150 35.79 19.90 13.05
CA LEU A 150 36.35 19.29 11.85
C LEU A 150 37.21 20.32 11.09
N PRO A 151 38.48 20.00 10.78
CA PRO A 151 39.35 20.91 10.05
C PRO A 151 38.83 21.12 8.62
N ALA A 152 38.63 22.39 8.23
CA ALA A 152 38.10 22.77 6.92
C ALA A 152 39.00 22.31 5.74
N GLU A 153 40.31 22.29 5.94
CA GLU A 153 41.32 21.95 4.92
C GLU A 153 41.81 20.49 4.98
N GLY A 154 41.10 19.62 5.71
CA GLY A 154 41.48 18.21 5.86
C GLY A 154 40.76 17.24 4.91
N PRO A 155 41.30 16.02 4.73
CA PRO A 155 40.60 14.94 4.00
C PRO A 155 39.27 14.53 4.65
N PHE A 156 39.04 14.95 5.91
CA PHE A 156 37.83 14.74 6.70
C PHE A 156 36.74 15.82 6.49
N GLY A 157 36.95 16.79 5.58
CA GLY A 157 36.00 17.85 5.27
C GLY A 157 34.84 17.39 4.36
N LEU A 158 34.44 18.26 3.43
CA LEU A 158 33.33 18.03 2.48
C LEU A 158 33.44 16.68 1.73
N GLY A 159 34.67 16.25 1.41
CA GLY A 159 34.93 14.97 0.76
C GLY A 159 34.35 13.79 1.53
N MET A 160 34.58 13.70 2.85
CA MET A 160 34.09 12.60 3.68
C MET A 160 32.56 12.58 3.75
N LEU A 161 31.92 13.75 3.81
CA LEU A 161 30.46 13.86 3.75
C LEU A 161 29.92 13.30 2.43
N VAL A 162 30.49 13.73 1.30
CA VAL A 162 30.05 13.29 -0.03
C VAL A 162 30.31 11.79 -0.24
N PHE A 163 31.51 11.30 0.09
CA PHE A 163 31.82 9.87 0.00
C PHE A 163 30.95 9.03 0.93
N GLY A 164 30.66 9.53 2.14
CA GLY A 164 29.76 8.88 3.09
C GLY A 164 28.35 8.75 2.53
N VAL A 165 27.79 9.82 1.96
CA VAL A 165 26.44 9.80 1.34
C VAL A 165 26.40 8.86 0.13
N VAL A 166 27.39 8.94 -0.76
CA VAL A 166 27.45 8.06 -1.95
C VAL A 166 27.61 6.60 -1.53
N GLY A 167 28.53 6.31 -0.61
CA GLY A 167 28.75 4.99 -0.06
C GLY A 167 27.50 4.44 0.63
N TRP A 168 26.77 5.28 1.36
CA TRP A 168 25.49 4.92 1.97
C TRP A 168 24.44 4.57 0.92
N CYS A 169 24.26 5.40 -0.11
CA CYS A 169 23.31 5.15 -1.19
C CYS A 169 23.61 3.85 -1.94
N VAL A 170 24.88 3.61 -2.29
CA VAL A 170 25.33 2.36 -2.93
C VAL A 170 25.10 1.17 -2.00
N GLY A 171 25.46 1.31 -0.72
CA GLY A 171 25.20 0.33 0.32
C GLY A 171 23.72 -0.02 0.39
N MET A 172 22.83 0.96 0.43
CA MET A 172 21.38 0.75 0.46
C MET A 172 20.87 0.03 -0.78
N ILE A 173 21.35 0.38 -1.98
CA ILE A 173 20.98 -0.31 -3.23
C ILE A 173 21.34 -1.79 -3.17
N ILE A 174 22.51 -2.14 -2.63
CA ILE A 174 22.98 -3.52 -2.48
C ILE A 174 22.25 -4.25 -1.34
N LEU A 175 22.01 -3.56 -0.23
CA LEU A 175 21.40 -4.11 0.97
C LEU A 175 19.89 -4.38 0.77
N THR A 176 19.25 -3.65 -0.12
CA THR A 176 17.80 -3.76 -0.39
C THR A 176 17.37 -5.11 -0.92
N PRO A 177 17.97 -5.70 -1.96
CA PRO A 177 17.63 -7.06 -2.37
C PRO A 177 17.98 -8.08 -1.28
N LEU A 178 19.02 -7.85 -0.48
CA LEU A 178 19.47 -8.77 0.58
C LEU A 178 18.53 -8.79 1.79
N LEU A 179 18.16 -7.61 2.32
CA LEU A 179 17.26 -7.47 3.46
C LEU A 179 15.80 -7.51 3.06
N GLY A 180 15.51 -7.01 1.87
CA GLY A 180 14.20 -7.10 1.26
C GLY A 180 13.90 -8.56 1.00
N GLY A 181 14.76 -9.33 0.32
CA GLY A 181 14.43 -10.69 -0.12
C GLY A 181 13.15 -10.76 -0.96
N TRP A 182 12.63 -9.60 -1.36
CA TRP A 182 11.30 -9.32 -1.84
C TRP A 182 11.43 -8.94 -3.31
N GLY A 183 11.54 -9.95 -4.16
CA GLY A 183 11.05 -9.81 -5.52
C GLY A 183 9.52 -9.70 -5.49
N GLY A 184 8.92 -9.14 -6.55
CA GLY A 184 7.46 -8.97 -6.66
C GLY A 184 6.67 -10.22 -6.27
N ARG A 185 7.20 -11.41 -6.59
CA ARG A 185 6.59 -12.70 -6.28
C ARG A 185 6.35 -12.96 -4.78
N LYS A 186 7.30 -12.68 -3.88
CA LYS A 186 7.07 -12.92 -2.44
C LYS A 186 6.07 -11.93 -1.85
N ALA A 187 6.08 -10.70 -2.34
CA ALA A 187 5.10 -9.69 -1.93
C ALA A 187 3.70 -10.07 -2.42
N GLU A 188 3.60 -10.62 -3.62
CA GLU A 188 2.37 -11.13 -4.21
C GLU A 188 1.87 -12.38 -3.48
N GLU A 189 2.74 -13.35 -3.19
CA GLU A 189 2.43 -14.50 -2.34
C GLU A 189 1.94 -14.05 -0.95
N ALA A 190 2.63 -13.11 -0.31
CA ALA A 190 2.23 -12.55 0.98
C ALA A 190 0.90 -11.79 0.93
N TYR A 191 0.56 -11.20 -0.23
CA TYR A 191 -0.71 -10.53 -0.47
C TYR A 191 -1.85 -11.52 -0.71
N LEU A 192 -1.60 -12.63 -1.42
CA LEU A 192 -2.63 -13.61 -1.78
C LEU A 192 -2.86 -14.68 -0.71
N ALA A 193 -1.82 -15.08 0.02
CA ALA A 193 -1.91 -16.13 1.03
C ALA A 193 -2.98 -15.90 2.11
N PRO A 194 -3.20 -14.66 2.62
CA PRO A 194 -4.29 -14.40 3.56
C PRO A 194 -5.68 -14.60 2.95
N LEU A 195 -5.81 -14.55 1.63
CA LEU A 195 -7.04 -14.87 0.91
C LEU A 195 -7.21 -16.37 0.70
N GLY A 196 -6.25 -17.22 1.06
CA GLY A 196 -6.24 -18.64 0.70
C GLY A 196 -5.91 -18.88 -0.78
N LEU A 197 -5.27 -17.91 -1.44
CA LEU A 197 -4.97 -17.93 -2.87
C LEU A 197 -3.45 -17.96 -3.10
N ALA A 198 -3.03 -18.54 -4.22
CA ALA A 198 -1.64 -18.59 -4.67
C ALA A 198 -1.55 -18.40 -6.18
N VAL A 199 -0.47 -17.75 -6.64
CA VAL A 199 -0.17 -17.68 -8.08
C VAL A 199 0.33 -19.05 -8.54
N THR A 200 -0.43 -19.73 -9.39
CA THR A 200 -0.05 -21.03 -9.95
C THR A 200 0.57 -20.90 -11.34
N GLN A 201 0.25 -19.82 -12.05
CA GLN A 201 0.86 -19.50 -13.35
C GLN A 201 1.23 -18.01 -13.43
N VAL A 202 2.48 -17.74 -13.77
CA VAL A 202 2.98 -16.38 -14.04
C VAL A 202 3.07 -16.20 -15.55
N PRO A 203 2.58 -15.09 -16.12
CA PRO A 203 2.70 -14.85 -17.55
C PRO A 203 4.16 -14.70 -17.93
N SER A 204 4.54 -15.23 -19.08
CA SER A 204 5.89 -14.99 -19.61
C SER A 204 6.02 -13.52 -20.01
N LEU A 205 7.23 -12.99 -20.09
CA LEU A 205 7.45 -11.60 -20.50
C LEU A 205 7.99 -11.58 -21.93
N LYS A 206 7.26 -10.94 -22.85
CA LYS A 206 7.74 -10.69 -24.22
C LYS A 206 8.12 -9.22 -24.39
N PHE A 207 9.22 -8.99 -25.09
CA PHE A 207 9.59 -7.65 -25.52
C PHE A 207 8.69 -7.27 -26.69
N ASN A 208 8.01 -6.13 -26.58
CA ASN A 208 7.25 -5.58 -27.70
C ASN A 208 8.24 -4.94 -28.68
N GLU A 209 8.51 -5.62 -29.80
CA GLU A 209 9.45 -5.19 -30.84
C GLU A 209 9.01 -3.90 -31.58
N MET A 210 7.76 -3.47 -31.39
CA MET A 210 7.23 -2.25 -31.99
C MET A 210 7.66 -0.98 -31.24
N SER A 211 8.94 -0.64 -31.35
CA SER A 211 9.38 0.76 -31.28
C SER A 211 10.76 0.93 -31.93
N LEU A 212 10.81 0.78 -33.25
CA LEU A 212 12.01 1.06 -34.05
C LEU A 212 12.29 2.58 -34.22
N LEU A 213 11.38 3.44 -33.75
CA LEU A 213 11.49 4.90 -33.83
C LEU A 213 11.47 5.53 -32.42
N GLY A 214 12.51 5.25 -31.63
CA GLY A 214 12.88 6.07 -30.47
C GLY A 214 12.05 5.92 -29.18
N GLY A 215 11.03 5.05 -29.12
CA GLY A 215 10.39 4.66 -27.87
C GLY A 215 11.09 3.45 -27.24
N GLY A 216 11.32 3.44 -25.93
CA GLY A 216 12.02 2.34 -25.26
C GLY A 216 11.32 0.98 -25.43
N GLN A 217 12.08 -0.10 -25.25
CA GLN A 217 11.51 -1.46 -25.20
C GLN A 217 10.50 -1.54 -24.06
N THR A 218 9.25 -1.85 -24.39
CA THR A 218 8.22 -2.14 -23.38
C THR A 218 8.10 -3.64 -23.25
N VAL A 219 8.12 -4.13 -22.01
CA VAL A 219 7.91 -5.53 -21.69
C VAL A 219 6.42 -5.71 -21.47
N VAL A 220 5.80 -6.64 -22.21
CA VAL A 220 4.37 -6.94 -22.12
C VAL A 220 4.23 -8.40 -21.65
N PRO A 221 3.30 -8.68 -20.72
CA PRO A 221 2.99 -10.06 -20.35
C PRO A 221 2.43 -10.84 -21.54
N ASP A 222 2.90 -12.07 -21.69
CA ASP A 222 2.56 -13.04 -22.72
C ASP A 222 2.06 -14.32 -22.06
N GLY A 223 0.74 -14.51 -22.12
CA GLY A 223 0.02 -15.59 -21.46
C GLY A 223 -0.82 -15.11 -20.28
N ALA A 224 -1.49 -16.07 -19.66
CA ALA A 224 -2.34 -15.85 -18.49
C ALA A 224 -1.51 -15.74 -17.20
N ALA A 225 -1.95 -14.85 -16.32
CA ALA A 225 -1.67 -14.96 -14.89
C ALA A 225 -2.83 -15.74 -14.24
N VAL A 226 -2.51 -16.84 -13.57
CA VAL A 226 -3.51 -17.70 -12.91
C VAL A 226 -3.26 -17.69 -11.40
N VAL A 227 -4.32 -17.41 -10.66
CA VAL A 227 -4.38 -17.43 -9.20
C VAL A 227 -5.44 -18.44 -8.79
N GLU A 228 -5.04 -19.43 -8.02
CA GLU A 228 -5.90 -20.53 -7.57
C GLU A 228 -5.81 -20.69 -6.06
N GLY A 229 -6.85 -21.26 -5.46
CA GLY A 229 -6.84 -21.59 -4.05
C GLY A 229 -8.20 -22.04 -3.54
N GLU A 230 -8.37 -21.99 -2.23
CA GLU A 230 -9.58 -22.42 -1.56
C GLU A 230 -10.07 -21.34 -0.61
N ARG A 231 -11.35 -21.01 -0.68
CA ARG A 231 -12.02 -20.04 0.21
C ARG A 231 -13.35 -20.61 0.67
N HIS A 232 -13.60 -20.59 1.96
CA HIS A 232 -14.82 -21.15 2.55
C HIS A 232 -15.11 -22.61 2.13
N GLY A 233 -14.08 -23.44 1.92
CA GLY A 233 -14.27 -24.82 1.45
C GLY A 233 -14.54 -24.95 -0.06
N ARG A 234 -14.41 -23.86 -0.82
CA ARG A 234 -14.72 -23.79 -2.25
C ARG A 234 -13.47 -23.47 -3.05
N LEU A 235 -13.28 -24.15 -4.17
CA LEU A 235 -12.19 -23.83 -5.09
C LEU A 235 -12.45 -22.47 -5.76
N VAL A 236 -11.40 -21.65 -5.81
CA VAL A 236 -11.39 -20.35 -6.47
C VAL A 236 -10.34 -20.39 -7.58
N TYR A 237 -10.75 -19.97 -8.77
CA TYR A 237 -9.90 -19.85 -9.94
C TYR A 237 -10.01 -18.44 -10.50
N ILE A 238 -8.88 -17.74 -10.65
CA ILE A 238 -8.81 -16.40 -11.22
C ILE A 238 -7.80 -16.42 -12.34
N GLU A 239 -8.21 -16.03 -13.54
CA GLU A 239 -7.37 -15.94 -14.71
C GLU A 239 -7.40 -14.51 -15.25
N MET A 240 -6.22 -13.97 -15.55
CA MET A 240 -6.03 -12.63 -16.09
C MET A 240 -5.22 -12.69 -17.37
N ILE A 241 -5.79 -12.22 -18.47
CA ILE A 241 -5.14 -12.17 -19.80
C ILE A 241 -5.37 -10.77 -20.40
N ASP A 242 -4.31 -9.99 -20.59
CA ASP A 242 -4.37 -8.59 -21.05
C ASP A 242 -5.36 -7.72 -20.24
N LYS A 243 -6.57 -7.53 -20.77
CA LYS A 243 -7.65 -6.74 -20.16
C LYS A 243 -8.79 -7.61 -19.67
N ASP A 244 -8.77 -8.90 -19.97
CA ASP A 244 -9.83 -9.81 -19.60
C ASP A 244 -9.47 -10.47 -18.26
N SER A 245 -10.45 -10.53 -17.36
CA SER A 245 -10.36 -11.28 -16.12
C SER A 245 -11.55 -12.21 -15.99
N LEU A 246 -11.25 -13.46 -15.62
CA LEU A 246 -12.21 -14.51 -15.31
C LEU A 246 -12.03 -14.86 -13.83
N THR A 247 -13.10 -14.85 -13.05
CA THR A 247 -13.11 -15.28 -11.65
C THR A 247 -14.20 -16.32 -11.47
N ALA A 248 -13.84 -17.54 -11.10
CA ALA A 248 -14.76 -18.64 -10.86
C ALA A 248 -14.65 -19.10 -9.40
N VAL A 249 -15.81 -19.29 -8.76
CA VAL A 249 -15.93 -19.83 -7.40
C VAL A 249 -16.84 -21.05 -7.46
N GLN A 250 -16.32 -22.21 -7.09
CA GLN A 250 -17.02 -23.49 -7.18
C GLN A 250 -18.17 -23.56 -6.17
N ALA A 251 -19.39 -23.82 -6.66
CA ALA A 251 -20.60 -24.00 -5.85
C ALA A 251 -21.76 -24.52 -6.70
N ALA A 252 -22.54 -25.48 -6.19
CA ALA A 252 -23.77 -25.88 -6.87
C ALA A 252 -24.89 -24.86 -6.57
N VAL A 253 -25.25 -24.04 -7.55
CA VAL A 253 -26.30 -23.01 -7.40
C VAL A 253 -27.32 -23.06 -8.56
N PRO A 254 -28.54 -22.53 -8.38
CA PRO A 254 -29.49 -22.38 -9.47
C PRO A 254 -28.91 -21.56 -10.62
N GLU A 255 -29.33 -21.84 -11.85
CA GLU A 255 -28.87 -21.11 -13.03
C GLU A 255 -29.40 -19.67 -13.03
N PHE A 256 -28.50 -18.69 -13.12
CA PHE A 256 -28.85 -17.28 -13.29
C PHE A 256 -27.74 -16.49 -13.98
N THR A 257 -28.09 -15.31 -14.49
CA THR A 257 -27.11 -14.37 -15.04
C THR A 257 -27.28 -12.97 -14.44
N VAL A 258 -26.17 -12.23 -14.34
CA VAL A 258 -26.18 -10.81 -13.96
C VAL A 258 -25.33 -10.05 -14.96
N GLN A 259 -25.88 -8.97 -15.52
CA GLN A 259 -25.17 -8.13 -16.49
C GLN A 259 -25.02 -6.71 -15.97
N SER A 260 -23.88 -6.09 -16.25
CA SER A 260 -23.68 -4.67 -16.02
C SER A 260 -24.13 -3.84 -17.23
N ASN A 261 -25.00 -2.86 -16.99
CA ASN A 261 -25.24 -1.74 -17.90
C ASN A 261 -24.78 -0.43 -17.25
N ASP A 262 -23.75 0.22 -17.82
CA ASP A 262 -23.12 1.44 -17.30
C ASP A 262 -22.70 1.37 -15.82
N GLY A 263 -22.34 0.18 -15.34
CA GLY A 263 -21.97 -0.05 -13.95
C GLY A 263 -23.16 -0.18 -12.98
N LYS A 264 -24.38 -0.36 -13.51
CA LYS A 264 -25.50 -0.89 -12.73
C LYS A 264 -25.66 -2.37 -13.07
N LEU A 265 -25.61 -3.21 -12.05
CA LEU A 265 -25.85 -4.65 -12.18
C LEU A 265 -27.37 -4.92 -12.21
N THR A 266 -27.78 -5.81 -13.09
CA THR A 266 -29.16 -6.27 -13.27
C THR A 266 -29.16 -7.78 -13.39
N ALA A 267 -29.94 -8.46 -12.54
CA ALA A 267 -30.13 -9.90 -12.59
C ALA A 267 -31.16 -10.27 -13.67
N SER A 268 -31.02 -11.46 -14.26
CA SER A 268 -31.98 -12.02 -15.21
C SER A 268 -33.29 -12.41 -14.55
N ASN A 269 -34.35 -12.60 -15.35
CA ASN A 269 -35.69 -12.94 -14.85
C ASN A 269 -35.77 -14.32 -14.17
N ASN A 270 -34.83 -15.22 -14.45
CA ASN A 270 -34.72 -16.54 -13.81
C ASN A 270 -33.84 -16.52 -12.54
N ALA A 271 -33.28 -15.37 -12.15
CA ALA A 271 -32.47 -15.30 -10.94
C ALA A 271 -33.31 -15.56 -9.67
N PRO A 272 -32.77 -16.29 -8.68
CA PRO A 272 -33.42 -16.44 -7.38
C PRO A 272 -33.77 -15.07 -6.76
N GLU A 273 -34.88 -15.00 -6.02
CA GLU A 273 -35.35 -13.74 -5.44
C GLU A 273 -34.30 -13.09 -4.54
N ALA A 274 -33.60 -13.88 -3.72
CA ALA A 274 -32.51 -13.41 -2.88
C ALA A 274 -31.38 -12.75 -3.68
N VAL A 275 -31.01 -13.30 -4.84
CA VAL A 275 -30.02 -12.73 -5.77
C VAL A 275 -30.52 -11.42 -6.36
N ALA A 276 -31.77 -11.38 -6.82
CA ALA A 276 -32.36 -10.17 -7.39
C ALA A 276 -32.40 -9.02 -6.37
N VAL A 277 -32.78 -9.31 -5.12
CA VAL A 277 -32.75 -8.35 -4.00
C VAL A 277 -31.33 -7.90 -3.70
N ALA A 278 -30.38 -8.83 -3.61
CA ALA A 278 -28.97 -8.54 -3.36
C ALA A 278 -28.39 -7.61 -4.44
N ILE A 279 -28.59 -7.91 -5.72
CA ILE A 279 -28.14 -7.07 -6.84
C ILE A 279 -28.82 -5.70 -6.84
N LYS A 280 -30.12 -5.63 -6.52
CA LYS A 280 -30.86 -4.37 -6.44
C LYS A 280 -30.29 -3.44 -5.37
N SER A 281 -29.83 -4.01 -4.24
CA SER A 281 -29.20 -3.27 -3.13
C SER A 281 -27.86 -2.63 -3.50
N LEU A 282 -27.15 -3.18 -4.50
CA LEU A 282 -25.88 -2.63 -4.96
C LEU A 282 -26.09 -1.35 -5.77
N ARG A 283 -25.43 -0.27 -5.34
CA ARG A 283 -25.45 1.02 -6.03
C ARG A 283 -24.69 0.94 -7.36
N LYS A 284 -25.19 1.69 -8.37
CA LYS A 284 -24.47 1.95 -9.62
C LYS A 284 -23.06 2.50 -9.32
N ALA A 285 -22.02 1.89 -9.87
CA ALA A 285 -20.64 2.30 -9.67
C ALA A 285 -19.75 1.94 -10.87
N LYS A 286 -18.72 2.76 -11.15
CA LYS A 286 -17.78 2.51 -12.26
C LYS A 286 -17.07 1.15 -12.16
N ARG A 287 -16.85 0.65 -10.93
CA ARG A 287 -16.24 -0.67 -10.68
C ARG A 287 -17.08 -1.85 -11.18
N TRP A 288 -18.33 -1.65 -11.56
CA TRP A 288 -19.17 -2.71 -12.11
C TRP A 288 -19.22 -2.74 -13.63
N GLN A 289 -18.65 -1.74 -14.30
CA GLN A 289 -18.65 -1.69 -15.76
C GLN A 289 -17.96 -2.92 -16.35
N GLY A 290 -18.62 -3.52 -17.35
CA GLY A 290 -18.13 -4.69 -18.07
C GLY A 290 -18.23 -6.01 -17.30
N VAL A 291 -18.88 -6.05 -16.12
CA VAL A 291 -19.10 -7.28 -15.37
C VAL A 291 -20.24 -8.10 -15.97
N GLU A 292 -19.97 -9.37 -16.22
CA GLU A 292 -20.93 -10.40 -16.55
C GLU A 292 -20.79 -11.56 -15.57
N VAL A 293 -21.89 -11.97 -14.94
CA VAL A 293 -21.94 -13.10 -14.00
C VAL A 293 -22.79 -14.19 -14.62
N GLN A 294 -22.28 -15.42 -14.58
CA GLN A 294 -22.98 -16.64 -14.96
C GLN A 294 -22.88 -17.62 -13.80
N ALA A 295 -24.01 -18.19 -13.38
CA ALA A 295 -24.08 -19.12 -12.27
C ALA A 295 -24.80 -20.40 -12.69
N GLY A 296 -24.43 -21.54 -12.11
CA GLY A 296 -25.04 -22.85 -12.38
C GLY A 296 -24.48 -23.97 -11.50
N SER A 297 -24.54 -25.21 -11.97
CA SER A 297 -24.11 -26.40 -11.18
C SER A 297 -22.63 -26.41 -10.82
N GLU A 298 -21.79 -25.76 -11.63
CA GLU A 298 -20.33 -25.74 -11.44
C GLU A 298 -19.86 -24.61 -10.51
N GLY A 299 -20.65 -23.54 -10.34
CA GLY A 299 -20.21 -22.36 -9.60
C GLY A 299 -20.81 -21.06 -10.07
N ILE A 300 -20.22 -19.98 -9.55
CA ILE A 300 -20.40 -18.63 -10.07
C ILE A 300 -19.13 -18.24 -10.81
N THR A 301 -19.29 -17.87 -12.07
CA THR A 301 -18.25 -17.38 -12.96
C THR A 301 -18.51 -15.91 -13.28
N ILE A 302 -17.49 -15.07 -13.14
CA ILE A 302 -17.54 -13.64 -13.42
C ILE A 302 -16.49 -13.32 -14.47
N GLN A 303 -16.95 -12.74 -15.57
CA GLN A 303 -16.11 -12.24 -16.66
C GLN A 303 -16.13 -10.73 -16.67
N ARG A 304 -14.98 -10.12 -16.95
CA ARG A 304 -14.84 -8.68 -17.01
C ARG A 304 -13.73 -8.27 -17.97
N GLN A 305 -14.01 -7.24 -18.75
CA GLN A 305 -12.98 -6.50 -19.48
C GLN A 305 -12.60 -5.22 -18.71
N SER A 306 -11.38 -5.10 -18.22
CA SER A 306 -10.87 -3.93 -17.51
C SER A 306 -9.41 -3.64 -17.82
N LYS A 307 -9.06 -2.35 -17.84
CA LYS A 307 -7.67 -1.89 -17.94
C LYS A 307 -6.92 -1.95 -16.60
N LYS A 308 -7.60 -2.32 -15.51
CA LYS A 308 -7.02 -2.34 -14.16
C LYS A 308 -6.81 -3.78 -13.72
N THR A 309 -5.59 -4.08 -13.29
CA THR A 309 -5.15 -5.43 -12.89
C THR A 309 -5.87 -5.97 -11.66
N ASP A 310 -6.30 -5.11 -10.73
CA ASP A 310 -6.76 -5.56 -9.41
C ASP A 310 -8.30 -5.67 -9.30
N MET A 311 -9.00 -5.66 -10.44
CA MET A 311 -10.47 -5.66 -10.45
C MET A 311 -11.06 -7.03 -10.10
N TRP A 312 -10.31 -8.12 -10.28
CA TRP A 312 -10.71 -9.47 -9.90
C TRP A 312 -11.06 -9.58 -8.41
N LEU A 313 -10.50 -8.71 -7.55
CA LEU A 313 -10.82 -8.70 -6.12
C LEU A 313 -12.29 -8.29 -5.86
N TYR A 314 -12.83 -7.39 -6.69
CA TYR A 314 -14.26 -7.04 -6.65
C TYR A 314 -15.13 -8.16 -7.21
N ASP A 315 -14.62 -8.90 -8.19
CA ASP A 315 -15.32 -10.04 -8.80
C ASP A 315 -15.41 -11.18 -7.78
N LEU A 316 -14.30 -11.53 -7.13
CA LEU A 316 -14.27 -12.49 -6.04
C LEU A 316 -15.24 -12.11 -4.92
N TRP A 317 -15.20 -10.85 -4.46
CA TRP A 317 -16.16 -10.37 -3.46
C TRP A 317 -17.61 -10.46 -3.94
N LEU A 318 -17.89 -10.15 -5.21
CA LEU A 318 -19.24 -10.22 -5.75
C LEU A 318 -19.72 -11.67 -5.81
N ALA A 319 -18.88 -12.62 -6.22
CA ALA A 319 -19.21 -14.04 -6.22
C ALA A 319 -19.53 -14.54 -4.81
N GLU A 320 -18.68 -14.25 -3.83
CA GLU A 320 -18.89 -14.64 -2.42
C GLU A 320 -20.14 -13.98 -1.82
N TYR A 321 -20.36 -12.70 -2.10
CA TYR A 321 -21.55 -11.97 -1.65
C TYR A 321 -22.85 -12.58 -2.21
N LEU A 322 -22.84 -13.05 -3.46
CA LEU A 322 -24.00 -13.71 -4.05
C LEU A 322 -24.22 -15.11 -3.46
N LEU A 323 -23.15 -15.88 -3.22
CA LEU A 323 -23.24 -17.19 -2.57
C LEU A 323 -23.80 -17.08 -1.16
N ASP A 324 -23.30 -16.13 -0.35
CA ASP A 324 -23.81 -15.86 0.99
C ASP A 324 -25.32 -15.59 1.01
N LYS A 325 -25.84 -14.89 -0.01
CA LYS A 325 -27.27 -14.58 -0.11
C LYS A 325 -28.12 -15.75 -0.58
N ILE A 326 -27.53 -16.72 -1.28
CA ILE A 326 -28.20 -17.94 -1.71
C ILE A 326 -28.25 -18.95 -0.56
N ASP A 327 -27.17 -19.10 0.21
CA ASP A 327 -27.08 -20.09 1.30
C ASP A 327 -27.98 -19.78 2.50
N VAL A 328 -28.33 -18.51 2.71
CA VAL A 328 -29.15 -18.04 3.85
C VAL A 328 -30.66 -18.07 3.55
N GLY A 329 -31.06 -18.19 2.28
CA GLY A 329 -32.47 -18.17 1.84
C GLY A 329 -33.06 -19.56 1.71
#